data_AF-A0A143BK18-F1
#
_entry.id   AF-A0A143BK18-F1
#
_cell.length_a   1.000
_cell.length_b   1.000
_cell.length_c   1.000
_cell.angle_alpha   90.00
_cell.angle_beta   90.00
_cell.angle_gamma   90.00
#
_symmetry.space_group_name_H-M   'P 1'
#
loop_
_entity.id
_entity.type
_entity.pdbx_description
1 polymer ?
#
loop_
_entity_poly.entity_id
_entity_poly.type
_entity_poly.pdbx_seq_one_letter_code
_entity_poly.pdbx_strand_id
1 'polypeptide(L)'
;MFRALLGFTAAQGTIVLVSVFIMQRFVWTDAAGADAVRASAWLAVIVQTFTFAIARLVARQQVIAGWALGIMLRFASVAFWAFLGIKALGLVEGPALLSLVVFYFVSTLVEPLFLN
;
A
#
# COMPACT_ATOMS: atom_id res chain seq x y z
N MET A 1 12.90 -17.09 -1.61
CA MET A 1 11.53 -16.57 -1.40
C MET A 1 11.43 -15.79 -0.10
N PHE A 2 11.65 -16.45 1.05
CA PHE A 2 11.54 -15.81 2.37
C PHE A 2 12.39 -14.54 2.55
N ARG A 3 13.67 -14.57 2.16
CA ARG A 3 14.56 -13.39 2.23
C ARG A 3 14.08 -12.19 1.40
N ALA A 4 13.60 -12.44 0.18
CA ALA A 4 13.10 -11.39 -0.71
C ALA A 4 11.78 -10.80 -0.18
N LEU A 5 10.89 -11.65 0.34
CA LEU A 5 9.66 -11.20 0.97
C LEU A 5 9.94 -10.35 2.20
N LEU A 6 10.83 -10.79 3.10
CA LEU A 6 11.24 -9.99 4.26
C LEU A 6 11.87 -8.67 3.86
N GLY A 7 12.79 -8.67 2.88
CA GLY A 7 13.42 -7.45 2.39
C GLY A 7 12.40 -6.48 1.81
N PHE A 8 11.47 -6.98 1.01
CA PHE A 8 10.39 -6.17 0.44
C PHE A 8 9.47 -5.62 1.53
N THR A 9 8.99 -6.45 2.45
CA THR A 9 8.12 -6.02 3.55
C THR A 9 8.80 -4.98 4.45
N ALA A 10 10.09 -5.14 4.73
CA ALA A 10 10.86 -4.15 5.51
C ALA A 10 11.02 -2.82 4.76
N ALA A 11 11.39 -2.86 3.48
CA ALA A 11 11.51 -1.66 2.65
C ALA A 11 10.16 -0.95 2.51
N GLN A 12 9.10 -1.71 2.26
CA GLN A 12 7.74 -1.24 2.15
C GLN A 12 7.25 -0.61 3.45
N GLY A 13 7.43 -1.29 4.58
CA GLY A 13 7.09 -0.77 5.90
C GLY A 13 7.83 0.55 6.18
N THR A 14 9.12 0.63 5.83
CA THR A 14 9.92 1.85 6.00
C THR A 14 9.37 3.01 5.17
N ILE A 15 9.07 2.78 3.89
CA ILE A 15 8.53 3.80 2.99
C ILE A 15 7.17 4.29 3.45
N VAL A 16 6.29 3.38 3.85
CA VAL A 16 4.96 3.72 4.37
C VAL A 16 5.11 4.52 5.67
N LEU A 17 5.97 4.11 6.61
CA LEU A 17 6.21 4.84 7.85
C LEU A 17 6.74 6.27 7.60
N VAL A 18 7.70 6.42 6.68
CA VAL A 18 8.21 7.75 6.28
C VAL A 18 7.09 8.59 5.66
N SER A 19 6.28 8.01 4.79
CA SER A 19 5.16 8.68 4.15
C SER A 19 4.09 9.12 5.16
N VAL A 20 3.74 8.24 6.11
CA VAL A 20 2.85 8.53 7.24
C VAL A 20 3.38 9.70 8.05
N PHE A 21 4.67 9.67 8.43
CA PHE A 21 5.31 10.73 9.19
C PHE A 21 5.22 12.08 8.48
N ILE A 22 5.56 12.13 7.18
CA ILE A 22 5.49 13.36 6.38
C ILE A 22 4.04 13.87 6.30
N MET A 23 3.10 12.98 5.98
CA MET A 23 1.68 13.35 5.84
C MET A 23 1.09 13.89 7.14
N GLN A 24 1.37 13.25 8.27
CA GLN A 24 0.87 13.69 9.58
C GLN A 24 1.53 14.98 10.07
N ARG A 25 2.77 15.22 9.66
CA ARG A 25 3.48 16.43 10.09
C ARG A 25 3.12 17.66 9.27
N PHE A 26 2.81 17.50 7.98
CA PHE A 26 2.71 18.62 7.05
C PHE A 26 1.38 18.73 6.29
N VAL A 27 0.59 17.66 6.17
CA VAL A 27 -0.63 17.65 5.33
C VAL A 27 -1.88 17.53 6.18
N TRP A 28 -1.96 16.51 7.04
CA TRP A 28 -3.07 16.26 7.96
C TRP A 28 -2.57 16.26 9.39
N THR A 29 -2.54 17.46 9.97
CA THR A 29 -2.00 17.71 11.31
C THR A 29 -3.04 17.50 12.43
N ASP A 30 -4.31 17.37 12.06
CA ASP A 30 -5.40 17.05 12.98
C ASP A 30 -5.46 15.54 13.28
N ALA A 31 -6.02 15.20 14.44
CA ALA A 31 -6.06 13.82 14.92
C ALA A 31 -6.86 12.88 14.00
N ALA A 32 -8.00 13.35 13.48
CA ALA A 32 -8.90 12.54 12.65
C ALA A 32 -8.27 12.21 11.29
N GLY A 33 -7.62 13.19 10.66
CA GLY A 33 -6.82 12.98 9.45
C GLY A 33 -5.64 12.03 9.70
N ALA A 34 -4.93 12.19 10.82
CA ALA A 34 -3.83 11.31 11.18
C ALA A 34 -4.26 9.85 11.38
N ASP A 35 -5.42 9.61 12.01
CA ASP A 35 -6.01 8.26 12.16
C ASP A 35 -6.36 7.62 10.81
N ALA A 36 -6.99 8.40 9.92
CA ALA A 36 -7.31 7.95 8.56
C ALA A 36 -6.05 7.57 7.77
N VAL A 37 -4.97 8.35 7.87
CA VAL A 37 -3.67 8.01 7.26
C VAL A 37 -3.08 6.72 7.82
N ARG A 38 -3.14 6.50 9.15
CA ARG A 38 -2.65 5.26 9.78
C ARG A 38 -3.43 4.04 9.33
N ALA A 39 -4.75 4.16 9.25
CA ALA A 39 -5.61 3.06 8.79
C ALA A 39 -5.29 2.67 7.34
N SER A 40 -5.13 3.67 6.45
CA SER A 40 -4.71 3.44 5.07
C SER A 40 -3.30 2.84 4.97
N ALA A 41 -2.39 3.21 5.86
CA ALA A 41 -1.04 2.64 5.91
C ALA A 41 -1.05 1.14 6.21
N TRP A 42 -1.85 0.71 7.19
CA TRP A 42 -2.03 -0.71 7.51
C TRP A 42 -2.59 -1.49 6.32
N LEU A 43 -3.65 -0.97 5.69
CA LEU A 43 -4.22 -1.60 4.50
C LEU A 43 -3.17 -1.72 3.38
N ALA A 44 -2.42 -0.66 3.12
CA ALA A 44 -1.40 -0.63 2.09
C ALA A 44 -0.30 -1.67 2.33
N VAL A 45 0.22 -1.78 3.56
CA VAL A 45 1.25 -2.77 3.91
C VAL A 45 0.73 -4.20 3.70
N ILE A 46 -0.51 -4.48 4.11
CA ILE A 46 -1.14 -5.80 3.94
C ILE A 46 -1.25 -6.11 2.45
N VAL A 47 -1.95 -5.27 1.69
CA VAL A 47 -2.20 -5.48 0.26
C VAL A 47 -0.90 -5.60 -0.52
N GLN A 48 0.06 -4.71 -0.27
CA GLN A 48 1.32 -4.73 -0.99
C GLN A 48 2.14 -5.99 -0.71
N THR A 49 2.15 -6.47 0.54
CA THR A 49 2.84 -7.72 0.90
C THR A 49 2.22 -8.92 0.19
N PHE A 50 0.88 -8.99 0.13
CA PHE A 50 0.16 -10.02 -0.62
C PHE A 50 0.41 -9.92 -2.12
N THR A 51 0.32 -8.71 -2.69
CA THR A 51 0.61 -8.45 -4.10
C THR A 51 2.01 -8.92 -4.48
N PHE A 52 3.02 -8.56 -3.70
CA PHE A 52 4.41 -8.95 -3.98
C PHE A 52 4.60 -10.47 -3.91
N ALA A 53 3.98 -11.12 -2.92
CA ALA A 53 4.01 -12.58 -2.81
C ALA A 53 3.40 -13.25 -4.06
N ILE A 54 2.24 -12.78 -4.53
CA ILE A 54 1.59 -13.26 -5.76
C ILE A 54 2.48 -12.97 -6.97
N ALA A 55 2.96 -11.74 -7.11
CA ALA A 55 3.79 -11.31 -8.22
C ALA A 55 5.03 -12.19 -8.31
N ARG A 56 5.73 -12.50 -7.22
CA ARG A 56 6.93 -13.35 -7.26
C ARG A 56 6.63 -14.83 -7.54
N LEU A 57 5.44 -15.32 -7.18
CA LEU A 57 4.99 -16.67 -7.55
C LEU A 57 4.70 -16.77 -9.07
N VAL A 58 4.07 -15.76 -9.65
CA VAL A 58 3.63 -15.74 -11.06
C VAL A 58 4.73 -15.25 -12.01
N ALA A 59 5.52 -14.26 -11.60
CA ALA A 59 6.55 -13.60 -12.41
C ALA A 59 7.72 -14.52 -12.79
N ARG A 60 7.89 -15.65 -12.09
CA ARG A 60 8.84 -16.71 -12.50
C ARG A 60 8.57 -17.23 -13.91
N GLN A 61 7.33 -17.19 -14.36
CA GLN A 61 6.93 -17.66 -15.69
C GLN A 61 6.44 -16.51 -16.57
N GLN A 62 5.71 -15.53 -15.99
CA GLN A 62 5.14 -14.40 -16.73
C GLN A 62 5.18 -13.12 -15.89
N VAL A 63 6.26 -12.34 -16.04
CA VAL A 63 6.49 -11.09 -15.27
C VAL A 63 5.33 -10.09 -15.43
N ILE A 64 4.85 -9.91 -16.67
CA ILE A 64 3.78 -8.96 -16.98
C ILE A 64 2.47 -9.37 -16.29
N ALA A 65 2.11 -10.67 -16.30
CA ALA A 65 0.90 -11.16 -15.66
C ALA A 65 0.94 -11.00 -14.14
N GLY A 66 2.08 -11.31 -13.51
CA GLY A 66 2.26 -11.11 -12.07
C GLY A 66 2.14 -9.65 -11.65
N TRP A 67 2.74 -8.75 -12.43
CA TRP A 67 2.64 -7.30 -12.20
C TRP A 67 1.21 -6.78 -12.41
N ALA A 68 0.53 -7.18 -13.48
CA ALA A 68 -0.84 -6.78 -13.79
C ALA A 68 -1.82 -7.23 -12.70
N LEU A 69 -1.69 -8.46 -12.19
CA LEU A 69 -2.47 -8.95 -11.05
C LEU A 69 -2.27 -8.07 -9.81
N GLY A 70 -1.03 -7.66 -9.57
CA GLY A 70 -0.71 -6.76 -8.46
C GLY A 70 -1.41 -5.42 -8.56
N ILE A 71 -1.44 -4.84 -9.75
CA ILE A 71 -2.19 -3.60 -10.02
C ILE A 71 -3.68 -3.77 -9.79
N MET A 72 -4.27 -4.86 -10.28
CA MET A 72 -5.70 -5.14 -10.09
C MET A 72 -6.05 -5.24 -8.61
N LEU A 73 -5.21 -5.89 -7.79
CA LEU A 73 -5.45 -5.99 -6.34
C LEU A 73 -5.38 -4.61 -5.66
N ARG A 74 -4.46 -3.73 -6.08
CA ARG A 74 -4.38 -2.36 -5.55
C ARG A 74 -5.62 -1.56 -5.92
N PHE A 75 -6.06 -1.57 -7.18
CA PHE A 75 -7.31 -0.89 -7.56
C PHE A 75 -8.53 -1.46 -6.84
N ALA A 76 -8.63 -2.77 -6.72
CA ALA A 76 -9.70 -3.42 -5.96
C ALA A 76 -9.69 -2.98 -4.49
N SER A 77 -8.53 -2.85 -3.88
CA SER A 77 -8.40 -2.37 -2.51
C SER A 77 -8.77 -0.88 -2.36
N VAL A 78 -8.44 -0.03 -3.33
CA VAL A 78 -8.87 1.38 -3.34
C VAL A 78 -10.39 1.46 -3.46
N ALA A 79 -10.99 0.69 -4.35
CA ALA A 79 -12.45 0.61 -4.48
C ALA A 79 -13.10 0.12 -3.16
N PHE A 80 -12.58 -0.96 -2.58
CA PHE A 80 -13.03 -1.45 -1.28
C PHE A 80 -12.93 -0.37 -0.20
N TRP A 81 -11.82 0.36 -0.14
CA TRP A 81 -11.60 1.41 0.84
C TRP A 81 -12.59 2.58 0.65
N ALA A 82 -12.78 3.01 -0.59
CA ALA A 82 -13.69 4.09 -0.97
C ALA A 82 -15.16 3.77 -0.68
N PHE A 83 -15.62 2.56 -1.00
CA PHE A 83 -17.05 2.22 -0.89
C PHE A 83 -17.44 1.63 0.47
N LEU A 84 -16.51 0.99 1.17
CA LEU A 84 -16.83 0.21 2.38
C LEU A 84 -15.92 0.55 3.55
N GLY A 85 -14.60 0.47 3.37
CA GLY A 85 -13.65 0.50 4.49
C GLY A 85 -13.67 1.80 5.29
N ILE A 86 -13.66 2.94 4.61
CA ILE A 86 -13.66 4.26 5.26
C ILE A 86 -14.91 4.47 6.10
N LYS A 87 -16.09 4.16 5.52
CA LYS A 87 -17.38 4.30 6.21
C LYS A 87 -17.51 3.33 7.38
N ALA A 88 -17.08 2.09 7.21
CA ALA A 88 -17.13 1.07 8.26
C ALA A 88 -16.30 1.45 9.50
N LEU A 89 -15.22 2.21 9.29
CA LEU A 89 -14.31 2.64 10.36
C LEU A 89 -14.55 4.09 10.83
N GLY A 90 -15.52 4.80 10.25
CA GLY A 90 -15.81 6.20 10.59
C GLY A 90 -14.65 7.17 10.29
N LEU A 91 -13.86 6.89 9.25
CA LEU A 91 -12.68 7.68 8.91
C LEU A 91 -13.01 8.89 8.04
N VAL A 92 -12.13 9.90 8.06
CA VAL A 92 -12.22 11.05 7.15
C VAL A 92 -11.80 10.63 5.74
N GLU A 93 -12.69 10.82 4.76
CA GLU A 93 -12.53 10.30 3.39
C GLU A 93 -11.28 10.81 2.67
N GLY A 94 -11.09 12.13 2.63
CA GLY A 94 -9.97 12.76 1.91
C GLY A 94 -8.59 12.22 2.33
N PRO A 95 -8.23 12.29 3.62
CA PRO A 95 -6.98 11.74 4.13
C PRO A 95 -6.85 10.24 3.89
N ALA A 96 -7.92 9.46 4.08
CA ALA A 96 -7.90 8.01 3.91
C ALA A 96 -7.59 7.61 2.45
N LEU A 97 -8.30 8.18 1.48
CA LEU A 97 -8.13 7.83 0.06
C LEU A 97 -6.81 8.33 -0.50
N LEU A 98 -6.48 9.60 -0.27
CA LEU A 98 -5.27 10.20 -0.82
C LEU A 98 -4.01 9.51 -0.28
N SER A 99 -3.96 9.24 1.03
CA SER A 99 -2.83 8.52 1.62
C SER A 99 -2.70 7.11 1.06
N LEU A 100 -3.79 6.36 0.90
CA LEU A 100 -3.76 5.01 0.33
C LEU A 100 -3.19 4.99 -1.10
N VAL A 101 -3.66 5.91 -1.95
CA VAL A 101 -3.17 6.04 -3.33
C VAL A 101 -1.69 6.40 -3.35
N VAL A 102 -1.25 7.34 -2.52
CA VAL A 102 0.16 7.73 -2.42
C VAL A 102 1.01 6.56 -1.93
N PHE A 103 0.56 5.81 -0.92
CA PHE A 103 1.27 4.62 -0.46
C PHE A 103 1.46 3.64 -1.61
N TYR A 104 0.40 3.28 -2.33
CA TYR A 104 0.54 2.38 -3.49
C TYR A 104 1.47 2.92 -4.56
N PHE A 105 1.38 4.21 -4.89
CA PHE A 105 2.26 4.80 -5.88
C PHE A 105 3.74 4.66 -5.50
N VAL A 106 4.12 5.12 -4.30
CA VAL A 106 5.52 5.06 -3.84
C VAL A 106 6.00 3.61 -3.72
N SER A 107 5.13 2.70 -3.26
CA SER A 107 5.44 1.27 -3.16
C SER A 107 5.73 0.63 -4.53
N THR A 108 5.01 1.07 -5.56
CA THR A 108 5.17 0.56 -6.93
C THR A 108 6.51 0.99 -7.53
N LEU A 109 7.07 2.13 -7.11
CA LEU A 109 8.41 2.57 -7.53
C LEU A 109 9.53 1.65 -7.00
N VAL A 110 9.29 1.02 -5.85
CA VAL A 110 10.29 0.19 -5.16
C VAL A 110 10.16 -1.29 -5.50
N GLU A 111 8.96 -1.74 -5.86
CA GLU A 111 8.67 -3.13 -6.23
C GLU A 111 9.62 -3.75 -7.28
N PRO A 112 10.01 -3.08 -8.39
CA PRO A 112 10.93 -3.64 -9.38
C PRO A 112 12.30 -4.02 -8.81
N LEU A 113 12.78 -3.32 -7.78
CA LEU A 113 14.07 -3.59 -7.13
C LEU A 113 14.10 -4.96 -6.43
N PHE A 114 12.92 -5.48 -6.06
CA PHE A 114 12.77 -6.74 -5.33
C PHE A 114 12.22 -7.87 -6.20
N LEU A 115 11.86 -7.63 -7.46
CA LEU A 115 11.33 -8.66 -8.36
C LEU A 115 12.41 -9.40 -9.16
N ASN A 116 13.60 -8.82 -9.30
CA ASN A 116 14.76 -9.47 -9.93
C ASN A 116 15.45 -10.50 -9.00
#